data_AF-L8DKU9-F1
#
_entry.id   AF-L8DKU9-F1
#
_cell.length_a   1.000
_cell.length_b   1.000
_cell.length_c   1.000
_cell.angle_alpha   90.00
_cell.angle_beta   90.00
_cell.angle_gamma   90.00
#
_symmetry.space_group_name_H-M   'P 1'
#
loop_
_entity.id
_entity.type
_entity.pdbx_description
1 polymer ?
#
loop_
_entity_poly.entity_id
_entity_poly.type
_entity_poly.pdbx_seq_one_letter_code
_entity_poly.pdbx_strand_id
1 'polypeptide(L)'
;MDQAATADVGRALHDLDVQRSRAEAPRVLKFHAPEIVFGQNSLGEAAHAARRLGGVRPMVVTDAGLIDSGWAGQLVDLLVAQGLEPQVWSALTPNPKDFEIEAGNVAYTELGCDVLVAIGGGR
;
A
#
# COMPACT_ATOMS: atom_id res chain seq x y z
N MET A 1 54.31 -16.60 43.90
CA MET A 1 53.46 -15.79 42.99
C MET A 1 53.35 -16.61 41.72
N ASP A 2 52.16 -17.17 41.51
CA ASP A 2 51.91 -18.36 40.71
C ASP A 2 51.83 -18.05 39.20
N GLN A 3 52.74 -18.63 38.44
CA GLN A 3 52.88 -18.44 36.99
C GLN A 3 51.74 -19.15 36.21
N ALA A 4 51.05 -20.11 36.84
CA ALA A 4 49.91 -20.81 36.24
C ALA A 4 48.64 -19.93 36.21
N ALA A 5 48.42 -19.11 37.24
CA ALA A 5 47.26 -18.22 37.32
C ALA A 5 47.29 -17.10 36.26
N THR A 6 48.49 -16.62 35.88
CA THR A 6 48.65 -15.58 34.85
C THR A 6 48.37 -16.10 33.43
N ALA A 7 48.67 -17.38 33.16
CA ALA A 7 48.41 -18.01 31.86
C ALA A 7 46.91 -18.26 31.62
N ASP A 8 46.17 -18.60 32.68
CA ASP A 8 44.73 -18.87 32.64
C ASP A 8 43.90 -17.61 32.34
N VAL A 9 44.30 -16.48 32.94
CA VAL A 9 43.70 -15.16 32.67
C VAL A 9 43.96 -14.71 31.22
N GLY A 10 45.16 -14.96 30.70
CA GLY A 10 45.51 -14.63 29.31
C GLY A 10 44.69 -15.43 28.28
N ARG A 11 44.40 -16.69 28.58
CA ARG A 11 43.55 -17.56 27.73
C ARG A 11 42.09 -17.17 27.80
N ALA A 12 41.58 -16.85 28.99
CA ALA A 12 40.22 -16.36 29.19
C ALA A 12 39.97 -15.02 28.48
N LEU A 13 40.96 -14.11 28.47
CA LEU A 13 40.87 -12.84 27.74
C LEU A 13 40.92 -13.05 26.22
N HIS A 14 41.75 -13.98 25.74
CA HIS A 14 41.77 -14.36 24.31
C HIS A 14 40.42 -14.96 23.87
N ASP A 15 39.82 -15.84 24.68
CA ASP A 15 38.53 -16.45 24.40
C ASP A 15 37.38 -15.42 24.43
N LEU A 16 37.46 -14.40 25.31
CA LEU A 16 36.52 -13.27 25.34
C LEU A 16 36.64 -12.36 24.10
N ASP A 17 37.85 -12.14 23.58
CA ASP A 17 38.07 -11.38 22.35
C ASP A 17 37.62 -12.15 21.11
N VAL A 18 37.79 -13.48 21.08
CA VAL A 18 37.28 -14.36 20.01
C VAL A 18 35.75 -14.39 20.00
N GLN A 19 35.09 -14.29 21.17
CA GLN A 19 33.63 -14.22 21.26
C GLN A 19 33.06 -12.84 20.90
N ARG A 20 33.85 -11.75 21.00
CA ARG A 20 33.42 -10.40 20.61
C ARG A 20 33.30 -10.19 19.09
N SER A 21 33.95 -11.02 18.26
CA SER A 21 33.94 -10.85 16.80
C SER A 21 32.77 -11.54 16.08
N ARG A 22 31.85 -12.19 16.79
CA ARG A 22 30.58 -12.69 16.23
C ARG A 22 29.44 -11.69 16.39
N ALA A 23 29.73 -10.40 16.20
CA ALA A 23 28.68 -9.43 15.94
C ALA A 23 27.94 -9.89 14.67
N GLU A 24 26.75 -10.43 14.86
CA GLU A 24 25.84 -10.83 13.80
C GLU A 24 25.74 -9.65 12.82
N ALA A 25 26.09 -9.88 11.55
CA ALA A 25 26.07 -8.83 10.54
C ALA A 25 24.73 -8.09 10.60
N PRO A 26 24.70 -6.75 10.56
CA PRO A 26 23.46 -6.00 10.75
C PRO A 26 22.42 -6.51 9.76
N ARG A 27 21.36 -7.11 10.31
CA ARG A 27 20.32 -7.77 9.54
C ARG A 27 19.58 -6.68 8.77
N VAL A 28 19.77 -6.61 7.46
CA VAL A 28 19.03 -5.65 6.62
C VAL A 28 17.56 -6.07 6.60
N LEU A 29 16.69 -5.18 7.08
CA LEU A 29 15.24 -5.35 7.09
C LEU A 29 14.64 -4.32 6.13
N LYS A 30 13.86 -4.77 5.14
CA LYS A 30 13.11 -3.90 4.23
C LYS A 30 11.65 -3.87 4.65
N PHE A 31 11.14 -2.68 4.93
CA PHE A 31 9.72 -2.40 5.07
C PHE A 31 9.29 -1.56 3.87
N HIS A 32 8.21 -1.97 3.21
CA HIS A 32 7.64 -1.24 2.07
C HIS A 32 6.20 -0.88 2.43
N ALA A 33 5.92 0.42 2.49
CA ALA A 33 4.57 0.96 2.60
C ALA A 33 4.28 1.80 1.36
N PRO A 34 3.03 1.82 0.88
CA PRO A 34 2.62 2.78 -0.15
C PRO A 34 2.71 4.22 0.38
N GLU A 35 2.52 5.19 -0.52
CA GLU A 35 2.24 6.57 -0.11
C GLU A 35 0.91 6.60 0.67
N ILE A 36 0.92 7.19 1.86
CA ILE A 36 -0.25 7.33 2.72
C ILE A 36 -0.47 8.82 2.95
N VAL A 37 -1.57 9.34 2.41
CA VAL A 37 -1.98 10.74 2.59
C VAL A 37 -3.25 10.78 3.43
N PHE A 38 -3.24 11.58 4.49
CA PHE A 38 -4.33 11.67 5.46
C PHE A 38 -4.51 13.09 5.96
N GLY A 39 -5.73 13.41 6.41
CA GLY A 39 -6.10 14.72 6.91
C GLY A 39 -7.51 15.10 6.49
N GLN A 40 -8.00 16.22 7.01
CA GLN A 40 -9.29 16.75 6.56
C GLN A 40 -9.21 17.10 5.07
N ASN A 41 -10.23 16.72 4.30
CA ASN A 41 -10.33 16.95 2.86
C ASN A 41 -9.29 16.20 2.00
N SER A 42 -8.67 15.12 2.51
CA SER A 42 -7.68 14.35 1.75
C SER A 42 -8.24 13.56 0.55
N LEU A 43 -9.57 13.52 0.34
CA LEU A 43 -10.17 12.82 -0.80
C LEU A 43 -9.65 13.32 -2.16
N GLY A 44 -9.36 14.63 -2.27
CA GLY A 44 -8.81 15.23 -3.49
C GLY A 44 -7.44 14.67 -3.89
N GLU A 45 -6.67 14.14 -2.92
CA GLU A 45 -5.37 13.54 -3.19
C GLU A 45 -5.47 12.26 -4.02
N ALA A 46 -6.61 11.55 -3.98
CA ALA A 46 -6.85 10.41 -4.86
C ALA A 46 -6.89 10.84 -6.34
N ALA A 47 -7.50 11.99 -6.64
CA ALA A 47 -7.55 12.51 -8.00
C ALA A 47 -6.17 13.00 -8.48
N HIS A 48 -5.42 13.68 -7.62
CA HIS A 48 -4.04 14.06 -7.93
C HIS A 48 -3.15 12.83 -8.13
N ALA A 49 -3.29 11.80 -7.30
CA ALA A 49 -2.54 10.55 -7.44
C ALA A 49 -2.85 9.85 -8.77
N ALA A 50 -4.14 9.72 -9.14
CA ALA A 50 -4.55 9.14 -10.43
C ALA A 50 -3.92 9.89 -11.61
N ARG A 51 -3.91 11.23 -11.56
CA ARG A 51 -3.28 12.06 -12.59
C ARG A 51 -1.75 11.89 -12.63
N ARG A 52 -1.08 11.86 -11.47
CA ARG A 52 0.39 11.66 -11.36
C ARG A 52 0.82 10.29 -11.90
N LEU A 53 -0.02 9.27 -11.75
CA LEU A 53 0.20 7.94 -12.32
C LEU A 53 0.02 7.88 -13.85
N GLY A 54 -0.43 8.97 -14.47
CA GLY A 54 -0.67 9.04 -15.92
C GLY A 54 -2.04 8.52 -16.35
N GLY A 55 -2.98 8.33 -15.41
CA GLY A 55 -4.34 7.92 -15.75
C GLY A 55 -5.06 8.97 -16.61
N VAL A 56 -5.97 8.48 -17.45
CA VAL A 56 -6.88 9.28 -18.31
C VAL A 56 -8.32 8.84 -18.09
N ARG A 57 -8.57 7.52 -17.99
CA ARG A 57 -9.89 6.91 -17.76
C ARG A 57 -9.89 6.07 -16.48
N PRO A 58 -10.02 6.69 -15.30
CA PRO A 58 -10.11 5.97 -14.04
C PRO A 58 -11.37 5.11 -13.95
N MET A 59 -11.24 3.85 -13.53
CA MET A 59 -12.38 3.09 -13.01
C MET A 59 -12.50 3.33 -11.50
N VAL A 60 -13.57 4.00 -11.09
CA VAL A 60 -13.94 4.21 -9.69
C VAL A 60 -14.73 3.00 -9.20
N VAL A 61 -14.15 2.24 -8.27
CA VAL A 61 -14.77 1.05 -7.69
C VAL A 61 -15.34 1.40 -6.32
N THR A 62 -16.64 1.14 -6.10
CA THR A 62 -17.36 1.53 -4.87
C THR A 62 -18.52 0.58 -4.55
N ASP A 63 -19.12 0.70 -3.37
CA ASP A 63 -20.40 0.07 -3.04
C ASP A 63 -21.58 1.04 -3.09
N ALA A 64 -22.81 0.49 -3.01
CA ALA A 64 -24.05 1.25 -3.06
C ALA A 64 -24.22 2.25 -1.90
N GLY A 65 -23.73 1.93 -0.69
CA GLY A 65 -23.83 2.83 0.46
C GLY A 65 -22.95 4.07 0.29
N LEU A 66 -21.78 3.93 -0.34
CA LEU A 66 -20.89 5.05 -0.67
C LEU A 66 -21.41 5.90 -1.84
N ILE A 67 -22.20 5.31 -2.74
CA ILE A 67 -22.96 6.05 -3.75
C ILE A 67 -24.07 6.87 -3.08
N ASP A 68 -24.89 6.23 -2.25
CA ASP A 68 -26.04 6.87 -1.59
C ASP A 68 -25.64 8.01 -0.64
N SER A 69 -24.45 7.93 -0.05
CA SER A 69 -23.90 8.99 0.81
C SER A 69 -23.25 10.16 0.04
N GLY A 70 -23.11 10.05 -1.28
CA GLY A 70 -22.55 11.09 -2.14
C GLY A 70 -21.01 11.12 -2.23
N TRP A 71 -20.30 10.27 -1.48
CA TRP A 71 -18.83 10.23 -1.49
C TRP A 71 -18.26 9.79 -2.84
N ALA A 72 -18.88 8.81 -3.49
CA ALA A 72 -18.47 8.38 -4.82
C ALA A 72 -18.63 9.51 -5.86
N GLY A 73 -19.73 10.27 -5.78
CA GLY A 73 -19.98 11.44 -6.63
C GLY A 73 -18.93 12.54 -6.40
N GLN A 74 -18.62 12.86 -5.14
CA GLN A 74 -17.58 13.84 -4.82
C GLN A 74 -16.21 13.44 -5.40
N LEU A 75 -15.84 12.15 -5.33
CA LEU A 75 -14.59 11.68 -5.93
C LEU A 75 -14.61 11.80 -7.46
N VAL A 76 -15.73 11.46 -8.11
CA VAL A 76 -15.91 11.62 -9.56
C VAL A 76 -15.72 13.08 -9.96
N ASP A 77 -16.33 14.03 -9.25
CA ASP A 77 -16.19 15.46 -9.53
C ASP A 77 -14.73 15.93 -9.41
N LEU A 78 -14.01 15.44 -8.40
CA LEU A 78 -12.59 15.73 -8.20
C LEU A 78 -11.71 15.17 -9.33
N LEU A 79 -12.01 13.95 -9.82
CA LEU A 79 -11.33 13.34 -10.95
C LEU A 79 -11.57 14.13 -12.26
N VAL A 80 -12.82 14.52 -12.51
CA VAL A 80 -13.19 15.37 -13.66
C VAL A 80 -12.48 16.72 -13.59
N ALA A 81 -12.40 17.33 -12.39
CA ALA A 81 -11.68 18.58 -12.19
C ALA A 81 -10.16 18.47 -12.47
N GLN A 82 -9.58 17.26 -12.43
CA GLN A 82 -8.20 16.99 -12.85
C GLN A 82 -8.06 16.67 -14.36
N GLY A 83 -9.15 16.76 -15.13
CA GLY A 83 -9.17 16.47 -16.56
C GLY A 83 -9.20 14.97 -16.89
N LEU A 84 -9.72 14.15 -15.99
CA LEU A 84 -9.88 12.71 -16.16
C LEU A 84 -11.32 12.35 -16.57
N GLU A 85 -11.50 11.16 -17.14
CA GLU A 85 -12.78 10.63 -17.63
C GLU A 85 -13.20 9.39 -16.80
N PRO A 86 -13.65 9.58 -15.54
CA PRO A 86 -13.93 8.46 -14.64
C PRO A 86 -15.17 7.65 -15.04
N GLN A 87 -15.09 6.33 -14.84
CA GLN A 87 -16.17 5.36 -14.99
C GLN A 87 -16.47 4.71 -13.64
N VAL A 88 -17.73 4.66 -13.22
CA VAL A 88 -18.10 4.05 -11.92
C VAL A 88 -18.47 2.58 -12.10
N TRP A 89 -17.90 1.71 -11.27
CA TRP A 89 -18.24 0.29 -11.15
C TRP A 89 -18.63 -0.05 -9.71
N SER A 90 -19.82 -0.61 -9.51
CA SER A 90 -20.34 -0.90 -8.16
C SER A 90 -21.08 -2.22 -8.04
N ALA A 91 -20.90 -3.13 -9.00
CA ALA A 91 -21.54 -4.45 -8.98
C ALA A 91 -20.72 -5.44 -8.13
N LEU A 92 -20.55 -5.10 -6.85
CA LEU A 92 -19.82 -5.90 -5.86
C LEU A 92 -20.72 -6.21 -4.67
N THR A 93 -20.69 -7.47 -4.21
CA THR A 93 -21.21 -7.82 -2.89
C THR A 93 -20.15 -7.59 -1.80
N PRO A 94 -20.54 -7.44 -0.51
CA PRO A 94 -19.61 -7.19 0.61
C PRO A 94 -18.56 -8.28 0.87
N ASN A 95 -18.65 -9.42 0.18
CA ASN A 95 -17.63 -10.46 0.17
C ASN A 95 -17.51 -10.90 -1.29
N PRO A 96 -16.71 -10.17 -2.09
CA PRO A 96 -16.78 -10.28 -3.54
C PRO A 96 -16.37 -11.68 -3.99
N LYS A 97 -17.19 -12.24 -4.88
CA LYS A 97 -16.97 -13.55 -5.48
C LYS A 97 -16.07 -13.40 -6.72
N ASP A 98 -15.45 -14.50 -7.11
CA ASP A 98 -14.58 -14.58 -8.30
C ASP A 98 -15.25 -14.02 -9.57
N PHE A 99 -16.52 -14.34 -9.81
CA PHE A 99 -17.26 -13.85 -10.97
C PHE A 99 -17.52 -12.34 -10.96
N GLU A 100 -17.57 -11.71 -9.78
CA GLU A 100 -17.75 -10.26 -9.65
C GLU A 100 -16.44 -9.53 -9.97
N ILE A 101 -15.30 -10.13 -9.59
CA ILE A 101 -13.97 -9.66 -9.99
C ILE A 101 -13.79 -9.79 -11.51
N GLU A 102 -14.19 -10.92 -12.10
CA GLU A 102 -14.14 -11.11 -13.55
C GLU A 102 -15.02 -10.09 -14.29
N ALA A 103 -16.24 -9.86 -13.81
CA ALA A 103 -17.14 -8.85 -14.37
C ALA A 103 -16.53 -7.43 -14.31
N GLY A 104 -15.88 -7.09 -13.19
CA GLY A 104 -15.15 -5.82 -13.06
C GLY A 104 -13.97 -5.71 -14.03
N ASN A 105 -13.22 -6.79 -14.23
CA ASN A 105 -12.11 -6.83 -15.20
C ASN A 105 -12.58 -6.69 -16.65
N VAL A 106 -13.70 -7.32 -17.01
CA VAL A 106 -14.35 -7.13 -18.32
C VAL A 106 -14.74 -5.68 -18.50
N ALA A 107 -15.45 -5.09 -17.54
CA ALA A 107 -15.85 -3.69 -17.58
C ALA A 107 -14.64 -2.75 -17.69
N TYR A 108 -13.57 -3.02 -16.95
CA TYR A 108 -12.32 -2.23 -16.99
C TYR A 108 -11.73 -2.21 -18.40
N THR A 109 -11.70 -3.36 -19.05
CA THR A 109 -11.16 -3.53 -20.40
C THR A 109 -12.06 -2.90 -21.46
N GLU A 110 -13.37 -3.15 -21.42
CA GLU A 110 -14.34 -2.66 -22.40
C GLU A 110 -14.48 -1.13 -22.37
N LEU A 111 -14.43 -0.53 -21.18
CA LEU A 111 -14.45 0.92 -21.00
C LEU A 111 -13.08 1.57 -21.23
N GLY A 112 -12.05 0.77 -21.56
CA GLY A 112 -10.70 1.22 -21.83
C GLY A 112 -10.04 1.91 -20.63
N CYS A 113 -10.40 1.53 -19.41
CA CYS A 113 -9.88 2.13 -18.19
C CYS A 113 -8.37 1.89 -18.06
N ASP A 114 -7.67 2.82 -17.42
CA ASP A 114 -6.20 2.81 -17.32
C ASP A 114 -5.65 2.98 -15.90
N VAL A 115 -6.54 3.23 -14.93
CA VAL A 115 -6.21 3.28 -13.51
C VAL A 115 -7.42 2.86 -12.68
N LEU A 116 -7.19 2.16 -11.57
CA LEU A 116 -8.21 1.83 -10.60
C LEU A 116 -8.17 2.84 -9.44
N VAL A 117 -9.34 3.33 -9.05
CA VAL A 117 -9.53 4.16 -7.85
C VAL A 117 -10.62 3.53 -7.01
N ALA A 118 -10.24 2.88 -5.92
CA ALA A 118 -11.21 2.28 -5.00
C ALA A 118 -11.61 3.27 -3.90
N ILE A 119 -12.92 3.41 -3.66
CA ILE A 119 -13.48 4.12 -2.51
C ILE A 119 -14.44 3.19 -1.77
N GLY A 120 -14.16 2.94 -0.50
CA GLY A 120 -14.93 2.01 0.30
C GLY A 120 -14.18 1.59 1.56
N GLY A 121 -14.75 0.61 2.27
CA GLY A 121 -14.05 -0.07 3.36
C GLY A 121 -13.16 -1.20 2.85
N GLY A 122 -12.39 -1.81 3.76
CA GLY A 122 -11.60 -3.02 3.45
C GLY A 122 -12.40 -4.33 3.60
N ARG A 123 -13.71 -4.31 3.32
CA ARG A 123 -14.58 -5.48 3.39
C ARG A 123 -14.90 -5.98 1.99
#